data_AF-A0A3Q0JIM2-F1
#
_entry.id   AF-A0A3Q0JIM2-F1
#
_cell.length_a   1.000
_cell.length_b   1.000
_cell.length_c   1.000
_cell.angle_alpha   90.00
_cell.angle_beta   90.00
_cell.angle_gamma   90.00
#
_symmetry.space_group_name_H-M   'P 1'
#
loop_
_entity.id
_entity.type
_entity.pdbx_description
1 polymer ?
#
loop_
_entity_poly.entity_id
_entity_poly.type
_entity_poly.pdbx_seq_one_letter_code
_entity_poly.pdbx_strand_id
1 'polypeptide(L)'
;MDHDFTLTGTPLDSKNKNEPEECCNRPAHLKNPYCMEITVPEDDQYYNKYKVRCQDFVRAFPGIRPGCRLGSRVPFNTLTGVIDGNTIYGVTENFARLVESFVDEWIIKSRFARPRDS
;
A
#
# COMPACT_ATOMS: atom_id res chain seq x y z
N MET A 1 2.36 -2.29 -14.62
CA MET A 1 2.00 -0.95 -15.13
C MET A 1 1.12 -0.23 -14.13
N ASP A 2 0.09 -0.87 -13.55
CA ASP A 2 -0.72 -0.27 -12.48
C ASP A 2 0.11 0.32 -11.32
N HIS A 3 1.05 -0.48 -10.79
CA HIS A 3 1.95 -0.07 -9.70
C HIS A 3 2.99 0.99 -10.06
N ASP A 4 2.97 1.53 -11.29
CA ASP A 4 3.80 2.67 -11.70
C ASP A 4 2.97 3.96 -11.78
N PHE A 5 1.64 3.86 -11.71
CA PHE A 5 0.75 4.99 -11.93
C PHE A 5 -0.11 5.29 -10.70
N THR A 6 -0.58 4.27 -9.99
CA THR A 6 -1.49 4.43 -8.86
C THR A 6 -1.20 3.49 -7.71
N LEU A 7 -1.15 4.06 -6.51
CA LEU A 7 -1.27 3.34 -5.25
C LEU A 7 -2.12 4.19 -4.31
N THR A 8 -3.31 3.71 -3.99
CA THR A 8 -4.21 4.46 -3.10
C THR A 8 -3.76 4.28 -1.66
N GLY A 9 -3.41 5.38 -0.99
CA GLY A 9 -3.01 5.33 0.41
C GLY A 9 -4.17 4.95 1.33
N THR A 10 -3.90 4.06 2.28
CA THR A 10 -4.76 3.75 3.41
C THR A 10 -4.19 4.38 4.68
N PRO A 11 -5.01 4.67 5.70
CA PRO A 11 -4.47 5.06 7.00
C PRO A 11 -3.61 3.93 7.53
N LEU A 12 -2.44 4.25 8.08
CA LEU A 12 -1.55 3.27 8.71
C LEU A 12 -1.75 3.29 10.23
N ASP A 13 -1.57 2.15 10.88
CA ASP A 13 -1.52 2.05 12.33
C ASP A 13 -0.30 2.80 12.88
N SER A 14 -0.52 3.58 13.93
CA SER A 14 0.50 4.47 14.51
C SER A 14 1.73 3.76 15.08
N LYS A 15 1.63 2.47 15.41
CA LYS A 15 2.71 1.70 16.06
C LYS A 15 3.53 0.91 15.04
N ASN A 16 2.87 0.08 14.25
CA ASN A 16 3.56 -0.83 13.32
C ASN A 16 3.63 -0.26 11.89
N LYS A 17 2.91 0.82 11.59
CA LYS A 17 2.77 1.40 10.24
C LYS A 17 2.21 0.43 9.19
N ASN A 18 1.54 -0.65 9.61
CA ASN A 18 0.78 -1.51 8.72
C ASN A 18 -0.62 -0.92 8.51
N GLU A 19 -1.34 -1.43 7.52
CA GLU A 19 -2.77 -1.12 7.42
C GLU A 19 -3.50 -1.57 8.71
N PRO A 20 -4.55 -0.87 9.17
CA PRO A 20 -5.33 -1.33 10.31
C PRO A 20 -6.04 -2.62 9.91
N GLU A 21 -5.44 -3.74 10.32
CA GLU A 21 -5.78 -5.09 9.86
C GLU A 21 -7.15 -5.60 10.37
N GLU A 22 -7.81 -4.92 11.31
CA GLU A 22 -8.94 -5.51 12.05
C GLU A 22 -10.13 -4.56 12.24
N CYS A 23 -11.13 -4.69 11.37
CA CYS A 23 -12.42 -4.00 11.43
C CYS A 23 -13.54 -4.92 11.95
N CYS A 24 -13.56 -6.19 11.55
CA CYS A 24 -14.63 -7.13 11.84
C CYS A 24 -14.74 -7.50 13.33
N ASN A 25 -13.60 -7.73 14.00
CA ASN A 25 -13.55 -8.28 15.36
C ASN A 25 -13.44 -7.21 16.46
N ARG A 26 -13.90 -5.98 16.18
CA ARG A 26 -13.87 -4.88 17.15
C ARG A 26 -15.25 -4.33 17.45
N PRO A 27 -15.53 -3.86 18.67
CA PRO A 27 -16.77 -3.14 18.95
C PRO A 27 -16.75 -1.77 18.27
N ALA A 28 -17.91 -1.23 17.89
CA ALA A 28 -18.02 -0.02 17.07
C ALA A 28 -17.25 1.20 17.62
N HIS A 29 -17.14 1.35 18.94
CA HIS A 29 -16.44 2.46 19.59
C HIS A 29 -14.90 2.31 19.58
N LEU A 30 -14.37 1.12 19.32
CA LEU A 30 -12.93 0.85 19.18
C LEU A 30 -12.50 0.65 17.72
N LYS A 31 -13.44 0.67 16.78
CA LYS A 31 -13.13 0.58 15.35
C LYS A 31 -12.40 1.84 14.91
N ASN A 32 -11.44 1.65 14.01
CA ASN A 32 -10.82 2.78 13.35
C ASN A 32 -11.90 3.58 12.58
N PRO A 33 -11.92 4.92 12.62
CA PRO A 33 -12.87 5.74 11.87
C PRO A 33 -12.91 5.48 10.35
N TYR A 34 -11.86 4.87 9.81
CA TYR A 34 -11.76 4.49 8.41
C TYR A 34 -12.23 3.06 8.12
N CYS A 35 -12.64 2.27 9.11
CA CYS A 35 -13.24 0.95 8.87
C CYS A 35 -14.55 1.07 8.10
N MET A 36 -14.72 0.18 7.11
CA MET A 36 -15.92 0.03 6.30
C MET A 36 -16.08 -1.46 5.96
N GLU A 37 -16.14 -2.29 6.99
CA GLU A 37 -16.24 -3.73 6.81
C GLU A 37 -17.36 -4.16 5.87
N ILE A 38 -17.10 -5.24 5.14
CA ILE A 38 -18.07 -5.83 4.23
C ILE A 38 -18.84 -6.87 5.01
N THR A 39 -20.10 -6.58 5.33
CA THR A 39 -21.01 -7.57 5.93
C THR A 39 -21.37 -8.62 4.90
N VAL A 40 -21.11 -9.87 5.22
CA VAL A 40 -21.44 -11.00 4.34
C VAL A 40 -22.82 -11.54 4.73
N PRO A 41 -23.77 -11.63 3.78
CA PRO A 41 -25.13 -12.09 4.07
C PRO A 41 -25.14 -13.58 4.46
N GLU A 42 -26.20 -14.01 5.15
CA GLU A 42 -26.29 -15.38 5.69
C GLU A 42 -26.39 -16.45 4.59
N ASP A 43 -27.03 -16.09 3.48
CA ASP A 43 -27.33 -16.93 2.33
C ASP A 43 -26.23 -16.89 1.26
N ASP A 44 -25.07 -16.28 1.56
CA ASP A 44 -23.93 -16.32 0.65
C ASP A 44 -23.46 -17.76 0.40
N GLN A 45 -23.54 -18.20 -0.86
CA GLN A 45 -23.25 -19.58 -1.26
C GLN A 45 -21.82 -20.04 -0.93
N TYR A 46 -20.87 -19.11 -0.91
CA TYR A 46 -19.45 -19.40 -0.70
C TYR A 46 -19.09 -19.26 0.78
N TYR A 47 -19.27 -18.08 1.34
CA TYR A 47 -18.79 -17.72 2.67
C TYR A 47 -19.58 -18.38 3.81
N ASN A 48 -20.84 -18.74 3.60
CA ASN A 48 -21.65 -19.45 4.61
C ASN A 48 -21.01 -20.79 4.98
N LYS A 49 -20.42 -21.52 4.02
CA LYS A 49 -19.73 -22.80 4.26
C LYS A 49 -18.54 -22.66 5.23
N TYR A 50 -17.94 -21.47 5.30
CA TYR A 50 -16.79 -21.16 6.14
C TYR A 50 -17.15 -20.33 7.37
N LYS A 51 -18.44 -20.05 7.60
CA LYS A 51 -18.95 -19.21 8.69
C LYS A 51 -18.32 -17.80 8.71
N VAL A 52 -17.91 -17.29 7.54
CA VAL A 52 -17.40 -15.93 7.40
C VAL A 52 -18.57 -14.97 7.24
N ARG A 53 -18.74 -14.05 8.19
CA ARG A 53 -19.85 -13.07 8.19
C ARG A 53 -19.40 -11.63 7.98
N CYS A 54 -18.09 -11.40 7.93
CA CYS A 54 -17.51 -10.07 7.82
C CYS A 54 -16.14 -10.18 7.13
N GLN A 55 -15.82 -9.21 6.26
CA GLN A 55 -14.49 -9.05 5.69
C GLN A 55 -13.93 -7.69 6.06
N ASP A 56 -12.66 -7.68 6.47
CA ASP A 56 -11.96 -6.45 6.83
C ASP A 56 -11.79 -5.58 5.59
N PHE A 57 -12.26 -4.33 5.69
CA PHE A 57 -12.10 -3.35 4.64
C PHE A 57 -11.92 -1.96 5.26
N VAL A 58 -10.89 -1.27 4.79
CA VAL A 58 -10.49 0.05 5.26
C VAL A 58 -10.59 1.04 4.11
N ARG A 59 -11.17 2.20 4.38
CA ARG A 59 -11.34 3.25 3.37
C ARG A 59 -10.00 3.92 3.06
N ALA A 60 -9.81 4.22 1.78
CA ALA A 60 -8.73 5.06 1.28
C ALA A 60 -8.63 6.40 2.04
N PHE A 61 -7.40 6.85 2.30
CA PHE A 61 -7.07 8.13 2.91
C PHE A 61 -7.63 9.29 2.07
N PRO A 62 -8.20 10.34 2.70
CA PRO A 62 -8.73 11.47 1.95
C PRO A 62 -7.58 12.32 1.39
N GLY A 63 -7.58 12.52 0.09
CA GLY A 63 -6.70 13.47 -0.60
C GLY A 63 -7.18 14.91 -0.44
N ILE A 64 -6.23 15.84 -0.54
CA ILE A 64 -6.49 17.28 -0.53
C ILE A 64 -6.79 17.75 -1.96
N ARG A 65 -7.88 18.50 -2.13
CA ARG A 65 -8.22 19.11 -3.42
C ARG A 65 -7.33 20.33 -3.70
N PRO A 66 -7.05 20.65 -4.97
CA PRO A 66 -6.33 21.88 -5.33
C PRO A 66 -6.97 23.12 -4.68
N GLY A 67 -6.15 23.94 -4.04
CA GLY A 67 -6.60 25.13 -3.31
C GLY A 67 -7.35 24.85 -2.00
N CYS A 68 -7.19 23.65 -1.41
CA CYS A 68 -7.78 23.26 -0.13
C CYS A 68 -9.29 23.47 -0.03
N ARG A 69 -9.99 23.38 -1.16
CA ARG A 69 -11.44 23.62 -1.23
C ARG A 69 -12.22 22.47 -0.62
N LEU A 70 -13.25 22.80 0.15
CA LEU A 70 -14.23 21.82 0.64
C LEU A 70 -14.99 21.19 -0.54
N GLY A 71 -15.31 19.91 -0.44
CA GLY A 71 -16.02 19.16 -1.47
C GLY A 71 -16.03 17.67 -1.18
N SER A 72 -16.46 16.85 -2.15
CA SER A 72 -16.50 15.40 -2.00
C SER A 72 -15.12 14.83 -1.68
N ARG A 73 -15.09 13.78 -0.86
CA ARG A 73 -13.85 13.05 -0.57
C ARG A 73 -13.26 12.47 -1.85
N VAL A 74 -11.95 12.70 -2.06
CA VAL A 74 -11.16 12.08 -3.14
C VAL A 74 -10.09 11.19 -2.53
N PRO A 75 -9.71 10.06 -3.13
CA PRO A 75 -8.60 9.23 -2.65
C PRO A 75 -7.24 9.91 -2.90
N PHE A 76 -6.23 9.53 -2.12
CA PHE A 76 -4.86 10.04 -2.27
C PHE A 76 -3.96 9.00 -2.96
N ASN A 77 -3.32 9.39 -4.06
CA ASN A 77 -2.30 8.56 -4.72
C ASN A 77 -0.93 8.80 -4.05
N THR A 78 -0.28 7.74 -3.59
CA THR A 78 1.06 7.81 -3.00
C THR A 78 2.18 7.67 -4.04
N LEU A 79 1.85 7.37 -5.30
CA LEU A 79 2.79 7.32 -6.42
C LEU A 79 2.82 8.60 -7.27
N THR A 80 3.72 8.66 -8.24
CA THR A 80 3.70 9.69 -9.28
C THR A 80 2.59 9.39 -10.29
N GLY A 81 1.97 10.44 -10.85
CA GLY A 81 0.94 10.32 -11.89
C GLY A 81 1.51 10.16 -13.30
N VAL A 82 2.74 9.65 -13.43
CA VAL A 82 3.50 9.54 -14.67
C VAL A 82 4.14 8.15 -14.72
N ILE A 83 4.27 7.58 -15.92
CA ILE A 83 4.95 6.29 -16.11
C ILE A 83 6.46 6.57 -16.16
N ASP A 84 7.13 6.45 -15.03
CA ASP A 84 8.54 6.81 -14.82
C ASP A 84 9.38 5.68 -14.20
N GLY A 85 8.79 4.50 -13.97
CA GLY A 85 9.48 3.37 -13.34
C GLY A 85 9.64 3.53 -11.83
N ASN A 86 8.77 4.31 -11.17
CA ASN A 86 8.77 4.46 -9.72
C ASN A 86 8.55 3.13 -8.97
N THR A 87 8.02 2.09 -9.61
CA THR A 87 7.97 0.75 -9.02
C THR A 87 9.37 0.19 -8.73
N ILE A 88 10.37 0.58 -9.53
CA ILE A 88 11.77 0.14 -9.40
C ILE A 88 12.56 1.13 -8.54
N TYR A 89 12.45 2.43 -8.87
CA TYR A 89 13.28 3.47 -8.25
C TYR A 89 12.64 4.14 -7.03
N GLY A 90 11.38 3.83 -6.73
CA GLY A 90 10.59 4.49 -5.70
C GLY A 90 10.18 5.92 -6.08
N VAL A 91 9.39 6.53 -5.21
CA VAL A 91 8.89 7.91 -5.34
C VAL A 91 9.62 8.92 -4.44
N THR A 92 10.66 8.46 -3.73
CA THR A 92 11.46 9.31 -2.86
C THR A 92 12.92 9.23 -3.26
N GLU A 93 13.61 10.36 -3.23
CA GLU A 93 15.02 10.44 -3.61
C GLU A 93 15.91 9.54 -2.74
N ASN A 94 15.60 9.43 -1.44
CA ASN A 94 16.34 8.57 -0.53
C ASN A 94 16.26 7.09 -0.94
N PHE A 95 15.07 6.62 -1.34
CA PHE A 95 14.91 5.24 -1.79
C PHE A 95 15.63 5.00 -3.13
N ALA A 96 15.52 5.94 -4.08
CA ALA A 96 16.22 5.85 -5.35
C ALA A 96 17.74 5.72 -5.16
N ARG A 97 18.35 6.58 -4.33
CA ARG A 97 19.80 6.52 -4.02
C ARG A 97 20.21 5.20 -3.36
N LEU A 98 19.36 4.63 -2.50
CA LEU A 98 19.62 3.33 -1.90
C LEU A 98 19.67 2.25 -2.99
N VAL A 99 18.66 2.20 -3.87
CA VAL A 99 18.61 1.22 -4.98
C VAL A 99 19.82 1.37 -5.89
N GLU A 100 20.21 2.59 -6.25
CA GLU A 100 21.42 2.87 -7.03
C GLU A 100 22.67 2.33 -6.34
N SER A 101 22.85 2.60 -5.04
CA SER A 101 24.01 2.11 -4.29
C SER A 101 24.09 0.58 -4.24
N PHE A 102 22.95 -0.11 -4.16
CA PHE A 102 22.90 -1.57 -4.24
C PHE A 102 23.27 -2.09 -5.62
N VAL A 103 22.80 -1.44 -6.69
CA VAL A 103 23.17 -1.80 -8.06
C VAL A 103 24.66 -1.60 -8.28
N ASP A 104 25.22 -0.48 -7.82
CA ASP A 104 26.65 -0.21 -7.91
C ASP A 104 27.47 -1.23 -7.14
N GLU A 105 27.08 -1.56 -5.90
CA GLU A 105 27.76 -2.59 -5.11
C GLU A 105 27.66 -3.97 -5.79
N TRP A 106 26.50 -4.31 -6.35
CA TRP A 106 26.31 -5.59 -7.06
C TRP A 106 27.11 -5.64 -8.37
N ILE A 107 27.19 -4.55 -9.13
CA ILE A 107 28.04 -4.43 -10.33
C ILE A 107 29.52 -4.54 -9.94
N ILE A 108 29.96 -3.87 -8.87
CA ILE A 108 31.34 -3.98 -8.38
C ILE A 108 31.63 -5.42 -7.95
N LYS A 109 30.80 -6.03 -7.10
CA LYS A 109 31.01 -7.41 -6.62
C LYS A 109 30.97 -8.44 -7.75
N SER A 110 30.04 -8.33 -8.70
CA SER A 110 29.94 -9.23 -9.85
C SER A 110 31.12 -9.07 -10.82
N ARG A 111 31.64 -7.84 -10.99
CA ARG A 111 32.81 -7.58 -11.85
C ARG A 111 34.12 -8.08 -11.25
N PHE A 112 34.22 -8.14 -9.92
CA PHE A 112 35.36 -8.71 -9.19
C PHE A 112 35.26 -10.21 -8.88
N ALA A 113 34.11 -10.85 -9.12
CA ALA A 113 33.90 -12.29 -8.96
C ALA A 113 34.19 -13.10 -10.25
N ARG A 114 34.99 -12.58 -11.20
CA ARG A 114 35.50 -13.42 -12.30
C ARG A 114 36.49 -14.45 -11.75
N PRO A 115 36.40 -15.74 -12.12
CA PRO A 115 37.31 -16.77 -11.62
C PRO A 115 38.75 -16.40 -12.00
N ARG A 116 39.69 -16.61 -11.08
CA ARG A 116 41.09 -16.78 -11.46
C ARG A 116 41.15 -18.07 -12.26
N ASP A 117 41.28 -17.96 -13.58
CA ASP A 117 41.59 -19.10 -14.44
C ASP A 117 42.87 -19.77 -13.92
N SER A 118 42.76 -21.08 -13.72
CA SER A 118 43.80 -22.02 -13.29
C SER A 118 44.82 -22.33 -14.38
#